data_AF-A0A250IZU3-F1
#
_entry.id   AF-A0A250IZU3-F1
#
_cell.length_a   1.000
_cell.length_b   1.000
_cell.length_c   1.000
_cell.angle_alpha   90.00
_cell.angle_beta   90.00
_cell.angle_gamma   90.00
#
_symmetry.space_group_name_H-M   'P 1'
#
loop_
_entity.id
_entity.type
_entity.pdbx_description
1 polymer ?
#
loop_
_entity_poly.entity_id
_entity_poly.type
_entity_poly.pdbx_seq_one_letter_code
_entity_poly.pdbx_strand_id
1 'polypeptide(L)'
;MRYNGQILSWEQTQHWRQVLGPPSREQQGILTWDELGVFLYDQDAQIPGPESFMVLLGRARHSTLTQGEPEFWPRKTFSGRLLVDGAAITTRSTLNEINRDKKGVSFDRDYMSGVYSYHVGDFYVRLDYGHDHSLTSFGLDK
;
A
#
# COMPACT_ATOMS: atom_id res chain seq x y z
N MET A 1 -4.52 4.90 -9.89
CA MET A 1 -3.16 4.30 -9.84
C MET A 1 -2.79 3.70 -11.20
N ARG A 2 -1.49 3.46 -11.50
CA ARG A 2 -1.06 2.70 -12.69
C ARG A 2 -0.18 1.51 -12.31
N TYR A 3 -0.35 0.38 -13.00
CA TYR A 3 0.49 -0.81 -12.90
C TYR A 3 0.86 -1.29 -14.31
N ASN A 4 2.15 -1.46 -14.60
CA ASN A 4 2.66 -1.82 -15.94
C ASN A 4 2.03 -1.01 -17.10
N GLY A 5 1.84 0.30 -16.88
CA GLY A 5 1.25 1.22 -17.86
C GLY A 5 -0.28 1.22 -17.93
N GLN A 6 -0.95 0.26 -17.29
CA GLN A 6 -2.41 0.17 -17.23
C GLN A 6 -2.94 0.93 -16.02
N ILE A 7 -4.09 1.59 -16.16
CA ILE A 7 -4.75 2.30 -15.06
C ILE A 7 -5.53 1.27 -14.24
N LEU A 8 -5.28 1.22 -12.94
CA LEU A 8 -6.10 0.47 -11.99
C LEU A 8 -7.25 1.39 -11.55
N SER A 9 -8.48 1.04 -11.96
CA SER A 9 -9.69 1.83 -11.64
C SER A 9 -10.12 1.57 -10.21
N TRP A 10 -10.22 2.62 -9.40
CA TRP A 10 -10.66 2.49 -8.01
C TRP A 10 -12.13 2.09 -7.89
N GLU A 11 -12.96 2.32 -8.90
CA GLU A 11 -14.41 2.07 -8.80
C GLU A 11 -14.79 0.61 -9.09
N GLN A 12 -13.83 -0.25 -9.47
CA GLN A 12 -14.12 -1.59 -9.99
C GLN A 12 -13.05 -2.61 -9.62
N THR A 13 -13.24 -3.36 -8.53
CA THR A 13 -12.33 -4.45 -8.11
C THR A 13 -12.10 -5.49 -9.21
N GLN A 14 -13.08 -5.75 -10.07
CA GLN A 14 -12.91 -6.67 -11.19
C GLN A 14 -11.83 -6.21 -12.18
N HIS A 15 -11.67 -4.90 -12.38
CA HIS A 15 -10.60 -4.38 -13.23
C HIS A 15 -9.21 -4.69 -12.64
N TRP A 16 -9.08 -4.67 -11.31
CA TRP A 16 -7.83 -5.06 -10.65
C TRP A 16 -7.48 -6.52 -10.89
N ARG A 17 -8.48 -7.42 -10.78
CA ARG A 17 -8.30 -8.84 -11.08
C ARG A 17 -7.92 -9.08 -12.55
N GLN A 18 -8.42 -8.27 -13.47
CA GLN A 18 -8.05 -8.35 -14.89
C GLN A 18 -6.59 -7.94 -15.13
N VAL A 19 -6.13 -6.88 -14.46
CA VAL A 19 -4.77 -6.34 -14.63
C VAL A 19 -3.71 -7.14 -13.86
N LEU A 20 -4.01 -7.54 -12.63
CA LEU A 20 -3.08 -8.25 -11.73
C LEU A 20 -3.16 -9.78 -11.87
N GLY A 21 -4.20 -10.30 -12.51
CA GLY A 21 -4.57 -11.71 -12.48
C GLY A 21 -5.39 -12.07 -11.23
N PRO A 22 -5.76 -13.36 -11.05
CA PRO A 22 -6.48 -13.80 -9.86
C PRO A 22 -5.62 -13.62 -8.59
N PRO A 23 -6.22 -13.25 -7.44
CA PRO A 23 -5.48 -13.20 -6.19
C PRO A 23 -5.00 -14.60 -5.80
N SER A 24 -3.84 -14.66 -5.15
CA SER A 24 -3.30 -15.91 -4.58
C SER A 24 -4.17 -16.42 -3.45
N ARG A 25 -4.78 -15.50 -2.68
CA ARG A 25 -5.61 -15.79 -1.51
C ARG A 25 -6.72 -14.73 -1.39
N GLU A 26 -7.89 -15.17 -0.93
CA GLU A 26 -9.05 -14.31 -0.72
C GLU A 26 -9.76 -14.71 0.57
N GLN A 27 -9.89 -13.76 1.51
CA GLN A 27 -10.51 -14.01 2.82
C GLN A 27 -11.14 -12.73 3.36
N GLN A 28 -12.43 -12.78 3.71
CA GLN A 28 -13.14 -11.66 4.35
C GLN A 28 -12.99 -10.31 3.61
N GLY A 29 -13.12 -10.32 2.27
CA GLY A 29 -12.96 -9.11 1.45
C GLY A 29 -11.51 -8.69 1.22
N ILE A 30 -10.52 -9.40 1.78
CA ILE A 30 -9.10 -9.16 1.51
C ILE A 30 -8.64 -10.03 0.35
N LEU A 31 -8.19 -9.41 -0.74
CA LEU A 31 -7.59 -10.06 -1.90
C LEU A 31 -6.07 -9.86 -1.84
N THR A 32 -5.31 -10.95 -1.85
CA THR A 32 -3.85 -10.90 -1.73
C THR A 32 -3.16 -11.50 -2.94
N TRP A 33 -2.24 -10.76 -3.56
CA TRP A 33 -1.34 -11.24 -4.62
C TRP A 33 0.07 -11.41 -4.04
N ASP A 34 0.33 -12.61 -3.51
CA ASP A 34 1.54 -12.91 -2.76
C ASP A 34 2.82 -12.64 -3.55
N GLU A 35 2.83 -13.06 -4.82
CA GLU A 35 3.96 -12.92 -5.72
C GLU A 35 4.22 -11.46 -6.14
N LEU A 36 3.20 -10.60 -6.04
CA LEU A 36 3.30 -9.19 -6.37
C LEU A 36 3.60 -8.32 -5.14
N GLY A 37 3.43 -8.84 -3.92
CA GLY A 37 3.54 -8.02 -2.71
C GLY A 37 2.41 -7.00 -2.58
N VAL A 38 1.21 -7.35 -3.07
CA VAL A 38 0.04 -6.47 -3.13
C VAL A 38 -1.10 -7.10 -2.34
N PHE A 39 -1.85 -6.28 -1.61
CA PHE A 39 -3.19 -6.66 -1.17
C PHE A 39 -4.19 -5.53 -1.40
N LEU A 40 -5.47 -5.91 -1.46
CA LEU A 40 -6.62 -5.04 -1.64
C LEU A 40 -7.69 -5.44 -0.64
N TYR A 41 -8.37 -4.48 -0.05
CA TYR A 41 -9.52 -4.70 0.83
C TYR A 41 -10.77 -4.14 0.17
N ASP A 42 -11.76 -5.01 0.00
CA ASP A 42 -13.03 -4.78 -0.69
C ASP A 42 -14.08 -5.66 0.01
N GLN A 43 -14.61 -5.20 1.14
CA GLN A 43 -15.56 -5.96 1.95
C GLN A 43 -17.00 -5.48 1.74
N ASP A 44 -17.21 -4.18 1.65
CA ASP A 44 -18.55 -3.63 1.50
C ASP A 44 -19.02 -3.65 0.03
N ALA A 45 -19.87 -4.62 -0.28
CA ALA A 45 -20.50 -4.75 -1.60
C ALA A 45 -21.40 -3.55 -1.99
N GLN A 46 -21.74 -2.65 -1.05
CA GLN A 46 -22.46 -1.41 -1.33
C GLN A 46 -21.54 -0.27 -1.77
N ILE A 47 -20.25 -0.35 -1.48
CA ILE A 47 -19.26 0.64 -1.87
C ILE A 47 -18.64 0.21 -3.21
N PRO A 48 -18.71 1.04 -4.26
CA PRO A 48 -18.08 0.70 -5.53
C PRO A 48 -16.55 0.63 -5.42
N GLY A 49 -16.02 -0.59 -5.50
CA GLY A 49 -14.60 -0.86 -5.58
C GLY A 49 -13.91 -0.92 -4.21
N PRO A 50 -12.57 -1.07 -4.20
CA PRO A 50 -11.81 -1.22 -2.97
C PRO A 50 -11.98 -0.08 -1.97
N GLU A 51 -11.95 -0.44 -0.69
CA GLU A 51 -11.81 0.48 0.43
C GLU A 51 -10.35 0.84 0.67
N SER A 52 -9.45 -0.14 0.48
CA SER A 52 -8.01 0.02 0.68
C SER A 52 -7.17 -0.77 -0.31
N PHE A 53 -6.00 -0.24 -0.64
CA PHE A 53 -4.94 -0.89 -1.38
C PHE A 53 -3.61 -0.67 -0.68
N MET A 54 -2.81 -1.73 -0.56
CA MET A 54 -1.47 -1.60 -0.02
C MET A 54 -0.45 -2.46 -0.77
N VAL A 55 0.79 -1.98 -0.74
CA VAL A 55 1.96 -2.73 -1.20
C VAL A 55 2.92 -2.95 -0.04
N LEU A 56 3.42 -4.17 0.05
CA LEU A 56 4.41 -4.57 1.04
C LEU A 56 5.81 -4.28 0.49
N LEU A 57 6.52 -3.31 1.04
CA LEU A 57 7.86 -2.94 0.56
C LEU A 57 8.95 -3.64 1.37
N GLY A 58 8.73 -3.79 2.67
CA GLY A 58 9.61 -4.50 3.59
C GLY A 58 8.78 -5.30 4.58
N ARG A 59 9.35 -6.39 5.10
CA ARG A 59 8.70 -7.11 6.19
C ARG A 59 8.86 -6.31 7.47
N ALA A 60 7.76 -5.95 8.12
CA ALA A 60 7.88 -5.50 9.49
C ALA A 60 8.27 -6.72 10.33
N ARG A 61 9.36 -6.60 11.08
CA ARG A 61 9.28 -7.11 12.45
C ARG A 61 8.19 -6.28 13.12
N HIS A 62 6.94 -6.69 12.97
CA HIS A 62 5.88 -6.19 13.82
C HIS A 62 6.32 -6.49 15.24
N SER A 63 6.47 -5.43 16.03
CA SER A 63 6.42 -5.37 17.48
C SER A 63 6.68 -6.68 18.24
N THR A 64 7.51 -6.64 19.27
CA THR A 64 7.64 -7.74 20.25
C THR A 64 6.30 -8.19 20.89
N LEU A 65 5.20 -7.48 20.63
CA LEU A 65 3.84 -7.74 21.11
C LEU A 65 2.94 -8.52 20.13
N THR A 66 3.35 -8.71 18.87
CA THR A 66 2.57 -9.45 17.86
C THR A 66 3.24 -10.78 17.56
N GLN A 67 2.48 -11.89 17.67
CA GLN A 67 3.01 -13.26 17.54
C GLN A 67 3.45 -13.63 16.10
N GLY A 68 3.21 -12.77 15.12
CA GLY A 68 3.61 -12.99 13.74
C GLY A 68 3.06 -11.93 12.80
N GLU A 69 3.39 -12.10 11.53
CA GLU A 69 2.78 -11.36 10.42
C GLU A 69 1.29 -11.76 10.29
N PRO A 70 0.37 -10.81 10.02
CA PRO A 70 -1.03 -11.15 9.78
C PRO A 70 -1.16 -12.17 8.65
N GLU A 71 -2.12 -13.11 8.74
CA GLU A 71 -2.26 -14.16 7.73
C GLU A 71 -2.44 -13.59 6.33
N PHE A 72 -3.20 -12.51 6.15
CA PHE A 72 -3.45 -11.87 4.85
C PHE A 72 -2.24 -11.10 4.28
N TRP A 73 -1.11 -11.01 5.00
CA TRP A 73 0.03 -10.24 4.50
C TRP A 73 0.70 -10.93 3.30
N PRO A 74 1.10 -10.19 2.25
CA PRO A 74 1.76 -10.79 1.10
C PRO A 74 3.04 -11.55 1.48
N ARG A 75 3.23 -12.73 0.92
CA ARG A 75 4.43 -13.55 1.21
C ARG A 75 5.73 -12.94 0.67
N LYS A 76 5.67 -12.13 -0.39
CA LYS A 76 6.82 -11.43 -0.96
C LYS A 76 6.66 -9.92 -0.87
N THR A 77 7.79 -9.23 -0.91
CA THR A 77 7.81 -7.77 -1.04
C THR A 77 7.61 -7.37 -2.50
N PHE A 78 6.93 -6.26 -2.69
CA PHE A 78 6.73 -5.60 -3.98
C PHE A 78 8.09 -5.29 -4.61
N SER A 79 8.32 -5.85 -5.79
CA SER A 79 9.55 -5.70 -6.56
C SER A 79 9.41 -4.70 -7.73
N GLY A 80 8.19 -4.18 -7.92
CA GLY A 80 7.90 -3.20 -8.95
C GLY A 80 8.40 -1.80 -8.59
N ARG A 81 8.20 -0.86 -9.51
CA ARG A 81 8.48 0.56 -9.28
C ARG A 81 7.25 1.24 -8.71
N LEU A 82 7.36 1.73 -7.48
CA LEU A 82 6.33 2.57 -6.85
C LEU A 82 6.66 4.05 -7.03
N LEU A 83 5.69 4.82 -7.51
CA LEU A 83 5.79 6.27 -7.65
C LEU A 83 4.60 6.94 -6.96
N VAL A 84 4.86 7.99 -6.18
CA VAL A 84 3.83 8.80 -5.50
C VAL A 84 4.06 10.25 -5.85
N ASP A 85 3.09 10.86 -6.53
CA ASP A 85 3.19 12.24 -7.06
C ASP A 85 4.52 12.55 -7.77
N GLY A 86 5.09 11.54 -8.44
CA GLY A 86 6.37 11.63 -9.16
C GLY A 86 7.61 11.24 -8.35
N ALA A 87 7.54 11.16 -7.02
CA ALA A 87 8.65 10.65 -6.20
C ALA A 87 8.72 9.12 -6.28
N ALA A 88 9.93 8.58 -6.39
CA ALA A 88 10.16 7.15 -6.30
C ALA A 88 10.20 6.69 -4.85
N ILE A 89 9.43 5.66 -4.55
CA ILE A 89 9.39 5.05 -3.22
C ILE A 89 10.14 3.72 -3.26
N THR A 90 11.07 3.56 -2.33
CA THR A 90 11.84 2.34 -2.09
C THR A 90 11.86 2.04 -0.61
N THR A 91 12.28 0.84 -0.23
CA THR A 91 12.44 0.44 1.18
C THR A 91 13.43 1.29 1.98
N ARG A 92 14.34 1.99 1.28
CA ARG A 92 15.37 2.85 1.89
C ARG A 92 15.02 4.33 1.83
N SER A 93 13.91 4.68 1.19
CA SER A 93 13.51 6.08 1.02
C SER A 93 13.15 6.69 2.37
N THR A 94 13.83 7.79 2.71
CA THR A 94 13.48 8.57 3.90
C THR A 94 12.29 9.49 3.61
N LEU A 95 11.55 9.86 4.65
CA LEU A 95 10.42 10.79 4.53
C LEU A 95 10.85 12.12 3.90
N ASN A 96 12.01 12.65 4.31
CA ASN A 96 12.54 13.92 3.81
C ASN A 96 12.87 13.86 2.32
N GLU A 97 13.44 12.75 1.83
CA GLU A 97 13.71 12.56 0.41
C GLU A 97 12.41 12.49 -0.39
N ILE A 98 11.43 11.73 0.11
CA ILE A 98 10.12 11.61 -0.55
C ILE A 98 9.44 12.98 -0.62
N ASN A 99 9.38 13.73 0.48
CA ASN A 99 8.74 15.04 0.54
C ASN A 99 9.45 16.10 -0.32
N ARG A 100 10.78 16.00 -0.48
CA ARG A 100 11.54 16.87 -1.37
C ARG A 100 11.26 16.57 -2.84
N ASP A 101 11.17 15.29 -3.20
CA ASP A 101 11.11 14.85 -4.61
C ASP A 101 9.67 14.75 -5.13
N LYS A 102 8.67 14.62 -4.26
CA LYS A 102 7.26 14.51 -4.66
C LYS A 102 6.71 15.88 -5.04
N LYS A 103 5.71 15.86 -5.92
CA LYS A 103 4.84 17.00 -6.14
C LYS A 103 3.67 16.96 -5.14
N GLY A 104 3.02 18.10 -4.89
CA GLY A 104 1.84 18.16 -4.02
C GLY A 104 2.17 18.20 -2.51
N VAL A 105 1.20 17.77 -1.70
CA VAL A 105 1.22 17.90 -0.24
C VAL A 105 2.26 16.98 0.38
N SER A 106 3.04 17.48 1.34
CA SER A 106 4.01 16.65 2.06
C SER A 106 3.32 15.60 2.92
N PHE A 107 3.94 14.44 3.08
CA PHE A 107 3.58 13.50 4.12
C PHE A 107 3.89 14.11 5.48
N ASP A 108 2.89 14.10 6.36
CA ASP A 108 2.99 14.53 7.75
C ASP A 108 2.87 13.33 8.69
N ARG A 109 3.30 13.52 9.94
CA ARG A 109 3.23 12.46 10.96
C ARG A 109 1.78 12.17 11.33
N ASP A 110 1.43 10.89 11.33
CA ASP A 110 0.11 10.41 11.70
C ASP A 110 0.01 10.07 13.22
N TYR A 111 -1.13 9.54 13.67
CA TYR A 111 -1.42 9.23 15.07
C TYR A 111 -0.42 8.23 15.71
N MET A 112 0.27 7.40 14.92
CA MET A 112 1.31 6.47 15.39
C MET A 112 2.72 6.87 14.95
N SER A 113 3.70 6.58 15.81
CA SER A 113 5.10 6.69 15.45
C SER A 113 5.43 5.77 14.27
N GLY A 114 6.14 6.30 13.27
CA GLY A 114 6.50 5.56 12.07
C GLY A 114 5.41 5.52 10.99
N VAL A 115 4.25 6.12 11.23
CA VAL A 115 3.20 6.27 10.21
C VAL A 115 3.18 7.72 9.74
N TYR A 116 3.18 7.89 8.42
CA TYR A 116 3.10 9.20 7.78
C TYR A 116 2.06 9.19 6.68
N SER A 117 1.37 10.31 6.50
CA SER A 117 0.24 10.36 5.57
C SER A 117 -0.04 11.75 5.03
N TYR A 118 -0.85 11.79 3.97
CA TYR A 118 -1.52 13.00 3.50
C TYR A 118 -2.83 12.64 2.79
N HIS A 119 -3.70 13.63 2.64
CA HIS A 119 -4.96 13.49 1.91
C HIS A 119 -4.85 14.08 0.50
N VAL A 120 -5.48 13.42 -0.47
CA VAL A 120 -5.62 13.89 -1.86
C VAL A 120 -7.00 13.55 -2.41
N GLY A 121 -7.87 14.57 -2.47
CA GLY A 121 -9.29 14.35 -2.77
C GLY A 121 -9.91 13.45 -1.72
N ASP A 122 -10.55 12.37 -2.17
CA ASP A 122 -11.16 11.36 -1.29
C ASP A 122 -10.16 10.31 -0.79
N PHE A 123 -8.89 10.39 -1.17
CA PHE A 123 -7.90 9.38 -0.80
C PHE A 123 -7.04 9.80 0.38
N TYR A 124 -6.79 8.85 1.27
CA TYR A 124 -5.76 8.88 2.29
C TYR A 124 -4.55 8.07 1.84
N VAL A 125 -3.40 8.72 1.73
CA VAL A 125 -2.14 8.09 1.28
C VAL A 125 -1.24 7.90 2.49
N ARG A 126 -0.72 6.69 2.68
CA ARG A 126 0.01 6.30 3.90
C ARG A 126 1.35 5.63 3.59
N LEU A 127 2.36 5.93 4.42
CA LEU A 127 3.65 5.25 4.49
C LEU A 127 3.87 4.73 5.90
N ASP A 128 4.27 3.46 6.00
CA ASP A 128 4.69 2.86 7.26
C ASP A 128 6.20 2.64 7.28
N TYR A 129 6.81 3.01 8.40
CA TYR A 129 8.22 2.77 8.71
C TYR A 129 8.33 1.79 9.86
N GLY A 130 9.25 0.82 9.71
CA GLY A 130 9.66 -0.07 10.76
C GLY A 130 10.51 0.62 11.83
N HIS A 131 10.79 -0.09 12.91
CA HIS A 131 11.66 0.39 14.00
C HIS A 131 13.09 0.70 13.54
N ASP A 132 13.54 0.09 12.45
CA ASP A 132 14.85 0.32 11.82
C ASP A 132 14.84 1.50 10.84
N HIS A 133 13.74 2.26 10.80
CA HIS A 133 13.51 3.36 9.86
C HIS A 133 13.49 2.93 8.38
N SER A 134 13.34 1.63 8.09
CA SER A 134 13.04 1.15 6.73
C SER A 134 11.56 1.30 6.43
N LEU A 135 11.24 1.57 5.17
CA LEU A 135 9.86 1.70 4.71
C LEU A 135 9.28 0.31 4.47
N THR A 136 8.25 -0.04 5.23
CA THR A 136 7.66 -1.38 5.26
C THR A 136 6.44 -1.50 4.38
N SER A 137 5.61 -0.45 4.31
CA SER A 137 4.39 -0.46 3.51
C SER A 137 4.08 0.89 2.89
N PHE A 138 3.35 0.85 1.78
CA PHE A 138 2.65 2.00 1.23
C PHE A 138 1.17 1.64 1.05
N GLY A 139 0.28 2.57 1.41
CA GLY A 139 -1.16 2.38 1.39
C GLY A 139 -1.92 3.54 0.78
N LEU A 140 -3.09 3.20 0.25
CA LEU A 140 -4.12 4.11 -0.26
C LEU A 140 -5.46 3.63 0.31
N ASP A 141 -6.16 4.50 1.02
CA ASP A 141 -7.50 4.25 1.54
C ASP A 141 -8.45 5.32 0.96
N LYS A 142 -9.73 5.01 0.77
CA LYS A 142 -10.78 5.94 0.28
C LYS A 142 -11.83 6.19 1.36
#